data_AF-A0A381S9M8-F1
#
_entry.id   AF-A0A381S9M8-F1
#
_cell.length_a   1.000
_cell.length_b   1.000
_cell.length_c   1.000
_cell.angle_alpha   90.00
_cell.angle_beta   90.00
_cell.angle_gamma   90.00
#
_symmetry.space_group_name_H-M   'P 1'
#
loop_
_entity.id
_entity.type
_entity.pdbx_description
1 polymer ?
#
loop_
_entity_poly.entity_id
_entity_poly.type
_entity_poly.pdbx_seq_one_letter_code
_entity_poly.pdbx_strand_id
1 'polypeptide(L)'
;MIDSKKSIWSWALYDWANSAFATTVMAGFFPVFFKEYWSNTDSVTLSTWYLGLANSIASIVVAAIAPFIGAIADRGTAKKKFLILFAFLGIISTGALWIVKQGEWEMAVLFYVFGSIGFAAG
;
A
#
# COMPACT_ATOMS: atom_id res chain seq x y z
N MET A 1 18.31 -22.30 11.96
CA MET A 1 17.20 -22.76 11.11
C MET A 1 17.79 -23.08 9.75
N ILE A 2 17.73 -24.32 9.27
CA ILE A 2 18.10 -24.62 7.88
C ILE A 2 16.86 -24.32 7.07
N ASP A 3 16.88 -23.24 6.30
CA ASP A 3 15.74 -22.87 5.45
C ASP A 3 15.50 -23.96 4.41
N SER A 4 14.30 -24.54 4.43
CA SER A 4 13.89 -25.48 3.38
C SER A 4 13.80 -24.76 2.04
N LYS A 5 14.04 -25.46 0.92
CA LYS A 5 13.85 -24.91 -0.44
C LYS A 5 12.48 -24.23 -0.61
N LYS A 6 11.44 -24.78 0.03
CA LYS A 6 10.08 -24.21 0.02
C LYS A 6 10.02 -22.84 0.73
N SER A 7 10.72 -22.68 1.85
CA SER A 7 10.82 -21.40 2.57
C SER A 7 11.45 -20.33 1.69
N ILE A 8 12.60 -20.64 1.08
CA ILE A 8 13.35 -19.73 0.21
C ILE A 8 12.48 -19.23 -0.95
N TRP A 9 11.83 -20.13 -1.68
CA TRP A 9 10.93 -19.76 -2.78
C TRP A 9 9.72 -18.95 -2.33
N SER A 10 9.15 -19.26 -1.16
CA SER A 10 8.00 -18.52 -0.63
C SER A 10 8.37 -17.07 -0.32
N TRP A 11 9.53 -16.85 0.32
CA TRP A 11 10.02 -15.51 0.62
C TRP A 11 10.49 -14.76 -0.63
N ALA A 12 11.15 -15.42 -1.58
CA ALA A 12 11.56 -14.80 -2.84
C ALA A 12 10.35 -14.29 -3.65
N LEU A 13 9.27 -15.08 -3.72
CA LEU A 13 8.04 -14.65 -4.40
C LEU A 13 7.33 -13.52 -3.67
N TYR A 14 7.34 -13.54 -2.32
CA TYR A 14 6.79 -12.46 -1.51
C TYR A 14 7.54 -11.14 -1.75
N ASP A 15 8.88 -11.18 -1.72
CA ASP A 15 9.74 -10.03 -1.95
C ASP A 15 9.61 -9.47 -3.37
N TRP A 16 9.49 -10.36 -4.37
CA TRP A 16 9.20 -9.98 -5.75
C TRP A 16 7.85 -9.27 -5.89
N ALA A 17 6.79 -9.78 -5.24
CA ALA A 17 5.47 -9.16 -5.26
C ALA A 17 5.47 -7.78 -4.57
N ASN A 18 6.13 -7.66 -3.42
CA ASN A 18 6.27 -6.38 -2.71
C ASN A 18 7.03 -5.35 -3.56
N SER A 19 8.10 -5.77 -4.24
CA SER A 19 8.85 -4.89 -5.16
C SER A 19 7.99 -4.42 -6.33
N ALA A 20 7.16 -5.29 -6.89
CA ALA A 20 6.22 -4.92 -7.94
C ALA A 20 5.19 -3.88 -7.46
N PHE A 21 4.68 -4.02 -6.22
CA PHE A 21 3.78 -3.02 -5.63
C PHE A 21 4.47 -1.66 -5.45
N ALA A 22 5.66 -1.61 -4.87
CA ALA A 22 6.39 -0.36 -4.63
C ALA A 22 6.71 0.39 -5.94
N THR A 23 7.16 -0.35 -6.96
CA THR A 23 7.53 0.23 -8.25
C THR A 23 6.31 0.62 -9.09
N THR A 24 5.31 -0.26 -9.15
CA THR A 24 4.14 -0.06 -10.02
C THR A 24 3.10 0.80 -9.36
N VAL A 25 2.65 0.49 -8.15
CA VAL A 25 1.55 1.24 -7.52
C VAL A 25 2.08 2.55 -6.96
N MET A 26 3.08 2.51 -6.07
CA MET A 26 3.51 3.72 -5.35
C MET A 26 4.28 4.70 -6.23
N ALA A 27 5.25 4.23 -7.03
CA ALA A 27 6.12 5.11 -7.79
C ALA A 27 5.57 5.47 -9.18
N GLY A 28 5.04 4.48 -9.92
CA GLY A 28 4.64 4.67 -11.31
C GLY A 28 3.18 5.07 -11.50
N PHE A 29 2.29 4.11 -11.26
CA PHE A 29 0.88 4.17 -11.64
C PHE A 29 0.09 5.17 -10.82
N PHE A 30 0.16 5.11 -9.48
CA PHE A 30 -0.70 5.94 -8.65
C PHE A 30 -0.49 7.46 -8.90
N PRO A 31 0.75 8.01 -8.90
CA PRO A 31 0.94 9.44 -9.12
C PRO A 31 0.43 9.92 -10.49
N VAL A 32 0.68 9.13 -11.54
CA VAL A 32 0.28 9.47 -12.91
C VAL A 32 -1.23 9.41 -13.05
N PHE A 33 -1.86 8.29 -12.66
CA PHE A 33 -3.30 8.09 -12.80
C PHE A 33 -4.10 9.02 -11.89
N PHE A 34 -3.57 9.32 -10.71
CA PHE A 34 -4.19 10.26 -9.80
C PHE A 34 -4.24 11.66 -10.41
N LYS A 35 -3.15 12.14 -10.99
CA LYS A 35 -3.12 13.44 -11.66
C LYS A 35 -4.04 13.49 -12.89
N GLU A 36 -4.02 12.45 -13.72
CA GLU A 36 -4.70 12.48 -15.03
C GLU A 36 -6.19 12.10 -14.96
N TYR A 37 -6.61 11.29 -13.98
CA TYR A 37 -7.96 10.73 -13.93
C TYR A 37 -8.69 11.00 -12.61
N TRP A 38 -8.08 10.74 -11.45
CA TRP A 38 -8.79 10.85 -10.17
C TRP A 38 -8.88 12.25 -9.60
N SER A 39 -7.88 13.12 -9.81
CA SER A 39 -7.95 14.51 -9.36
C SER A 39 -8.71 15.40 -10.35
N ASN A 40 -8.52 15.16 -11.66
CA ASN A 40 -9.10 15.93 -12.76
C ASN A 40 -9.23 17.43 -12.48
N THR A 41 -8.17 18.02 -11.93
CA THR A 41 -8.12 19.45 -11.64
C THR A 41 -7.44 20.15 -12.81
N ASP A 42 -8.00 21.26 -13.30
CA ASP A 42 -7.34 22.09 -14.33
C ASP A 42 -5.97 22.66 -13.87
N SER A 43 -5.71 22.62 -12.56
CA SER A 43 -4.47 23.11 -11.93
C SER A 43 -3.54 21.97 -11.51
N VAL A 44 -2.38 21.89 -12.17
CA VAL A 44 -1.29 20.96 -11.81
C VAL A 44 -0.82 21.14 -10.36
N THR A 45 -0.85 22.36 -9.84
CA THR A 45 -0.47 22.68 -8.46
C THR A 45 -1.40 22.02 -7.46
N LEU A 46 -2.71 22.03 -7.72
CA LEU A 46 -3.71 21.44 -6.83
C LEU A 46 -3.61 19.92 -6.81
N SER A 47 -3.45 19.30 -7.98
CA SER A 47 -3.21 17.84 -8.09
C SER A 47 -1.96 17.39 -7.33
N THR A 48 -0.86 18.15 -7.46
CA THR A 48 0.39 17.86 -6.72
C THR A 48 0.19 17.99 -5.21
N TRP A 49 -0.60 18.98 -4.78
CA TRP A 49 -0.92 19.16 -3.36
C TRP A 49 -1.74 18.00 -2.79
N TYR A 50 -2.77 17.53 -3.51
CA TYR A 50 -3.54 16.35 -3.11
C TYR A 50 -2.69 15.08 -3.05
N LEU A 51 -1.79 14.87 -4.02
CA LEU A 51 -0.83 13.76 -3.98
C LEU A 51 0.12 13.83 -2.79
N GLY A 52 0.59 15.04 -2.47
CA GLY A 52 1.42 15.28 -1.29
C GLY A 52 0.67 14.92 -0.01
N LEU A 53 -0.57 15.39 0.12
CA LEU A 53 -1.45 15.04 1.23
C LEU A 53 -1.67 13.53 1.35
N ALA A 54 -1.94 12.84 0.24
CA ALA A 54 -2.15 11.40 0.23
C ALA A 54 -0.94 10.64 0.82
N ASN A 55 0.27 10.99 0.37
CA ASN A 55 1.51 10.38 0.87
C ASN A 55 1.79 10.76 2.33
N SER A 56 1.52 11.99 2.74
CA SER A 56 1.69 12.42 4.14
C SER A 56 0.73 11.68 5.07
N ILE A 57 -0.54 11.58 4.71
CA ILE A 57 -1.55 10.84 5.50
C ILE A 57 -1.14 9.36 5.59
N ALA A 58 -0.80 8.73 4.47
CA ALA A 58 -0.33 7.34 4.46
C ALA A 58 0.86 7.15 5.41
N SER A 59 1.86 8.02 5.32
CA SER A 59 3.08 7.94 6.14
C SER A 59 2.79 8.13 7.63
N ILE A 60 1.95 9.10 8.00
CA ILE A 60 1.57 9.35 9.39
C ILE A 60 0.81 8.15 9.97
N VAL A 61 -0.15 7.61 9.21
CA VAL A 61 -0.93 6.45 9.64
C VAL A 61 -0.04 5.22 9.81
N VAL A 62 0.83 4.93 8.83
CA VAL A 62 1.80 3.84 8.93
C VAL A 62 2.71 4.03 10.15
N ALA A 63 3.30 5.20 10.33
CA ALA A 63 4.18 5.50 11.46
C ALA A 63 3.47 5.32 12.82
N ALA A 64 2.20 5.72 12.91
CA ALA A 64 1.41 5.58 14.12
C ALA A 64 1.07 4.11 14.44
N ILE A 65 0.73 3.29 13.43
CA ILE A 65 0.26 1.92 13.67
C ILE A 65 1.43 0.90 13.73
N ALA A 66 2.55 1.17 13.05
CA ALA A 66 3.74 0.30 13.00
C ALA A 66 4.22 -0.21 14.38
N PRO A 67 4.39 0.60 15.44
CA PRO A 67 4.86 0.10 16.73
C PRO A 67 3.87 -0.88 17.38
N PHE A 68 2.56 -0.68 17.19
CA PHE A 68 1.54 -1.55 17.75
C PHE A 68 1.47 -2.88 17.00
N ILE A 69 1.45 -2.84 15.66
CA ILE A 69 1.44 -4.06 14.84
C ILE A 69 2.72 -4.86 15.08
N GLY A 70 3.89 -4.20 15.11
CA GLY A 70 5.17 -4.85 15.38
C GLY A 70 5.18 -5.55 16.73
N ALA A 71 4.75 -4.86 17.79
CA ALA A 71 4.65 -5.43 19.13
C ALA A 71 3.69 -6.63 19.21
N ILE A 72 2.57 -6.61 18.48
CA ILE A 72 1.64 -7.75 18.43
C ILE A 72 2.21 -8.90 17.60
N ALA A 73 2.87 -8.61 16.47
CA ALA A 73 3.51 -9.61 15.63
C ALA A 73 4.65 -10.32 16.35
N ASP A 74 5.39 -9.62 17.21
CA ASP A 74 6.46 -10.21 18.02
C ASP A 74 5.95 -11.11 19.15
N ARG A 75 4.70 -10.92 19.60
CA ARG A 75 4.06 -11.83 20.55
C ARG A 75 3.48 -13.06 19.84
N GLY A 76 4.33 -14.07 19.63
CA GLY A 76 3.93 -15.44 19.31
C GLY A 76 3.84 -15.80 17.81
N THR A 77 3.12 -16.89 17.49
CA THR A 77 2.97 -17.49 16.15
C THR A 77 2.13 -16.66 15.16
N ALA A 78 1.79 -15.41 15.51
CA ALA A 78 0.90 -14.56 14.75
C ALA A 78 1.54 -13.92 13.51
N LYS A 79 2.88 -13.89 13.40
CA LYS A 79 3.63 -13.25 12.29
C LYS A 79 3.09 -13.63 10.91
N LYS A 80 2.87 -14.94 10.67
CA LYS A 80 2.34 -15.41 9.38
C LYS A 80 0.89 -14.98 9.13
N LYS A 81 0.07 -14.86 10.19
CA LYS A 81 -1.32 -14.39 10.05
C LYS A 81 -1.36 -12.91 9.70
N PHE A 82 -0.51 -12.09 10.32
CA PHE A 82 -0.39 -10.67 10.00
C PHE A 82 0.12 -10.44 8.59
N LEU A 83 1.16 -11.16 8.17
CA LEU A 83 1.68 -11.07 6.80
C LEU A 83 0.58 -11.37 5.76
N ILE A 84 -0.22 -12.41 5.99
CA ILE A 84 -1.36 -12.73 5.11
C ILE A 84 -2.41 -11.62 5.15
N LEU A 85 -2.78 -11.12 6.34
CA LEU A 85 -3.78 -10.07 6.51
C LEU A 85 -3.39 -8.80 5.74
N PHE A 86 -2.15 -8.34 5.90
CA PHE A 86 -1.66 -7.11 5.26
C PHE A 86 -1.46 -7.27 3.75
N ALA A 87 -1.01 -8.45 3.30
CA ALA A 87 -0.97 -8.76 1.88
C ALA A 87 -2.37 -8.67 1.25
N PHE A 88 -3.40 -9.27 1.88
CA PHE A 88 -4.77 -9.17 1.39
C PHE A 88 -5.33 -7.74 1.47
N LEU A 89 -5.01 -6.98 2.52
CA LEU A 89 -5.37 -5.57 2.61
C LEU A 89 -4.80 -4.79 1.41
N GLY A 90 -3.54 -5.01 1.06
CA GLY A 90 -2.89 -4.41 -0.10
C GLY A 90 -3.57 -4.79 -1.42
N ILE A 91 -3.82 -6.09 -1.62
CA ILE A 91 -4.47 -6.62 -2.83
C ILE A 91 -5.88 -6.05 -3.00
N ILE A 92 -6.71 -6.11 -1.95
CA ILE A 92 -8.10 -5.65 -2.00
C ILE A 92 -8.15 -4.14 -2.23
N SER A 93 -7.29 -3.36 -1.54
CA SER A 93 -7.27 -1.90 -1.69
C SER A 93 -6.82 -1.48 -3.09
N THR A 94 -5.81 -2.16 -3.64
CA THR A 94 -5.34 -1.90 -5.02
C THR A 94 -6.40 -2.30 -6.04
N GLY A 95 -7.06 -3.45 -5.86
CA GLY A 95 -8.16 -3.88 -6.72
C GLY A 95 -9.38 -2.93 -6.65
N ALA A 96 -9.64 -2.35 -5.48
CA ALA A 96 -10.72 -1.38 -5.28
C ALA A 96 -10.46 -0.04 -6.00
N LEU A 97 -9.23 0.26 -6.44
CA LEU A 97 -9.00 1.44 -7.28
C LEU A 97 -9.75 1.38 -8.62
N TRP A 98 -10.11 0.17 -9.09
CA TRP A 98 -10.87 -0.01 -10.32
C TRP A 98 -12.28 0.60 -10.27
N ILE A 99 -12.92 0.66 -9.09
CA ILE A 99 -14.27 1.23 -8.95
C ILE A 99 -14.27 2.75 -8.79
N VAL A 100 -13.11 3.37 -8.60
CA VAL A 100 -13.00 4.82 -8.39
C VAL A 100 -13.20 5.57 -9.70
N LYS A 101 -14.11 6.54 -9.69
CA LYS A 101 -14.44 7.34 -10.88
C LYS A 101 -13.53 8.57 -11.00
N GLN A 102 -13.34 9.08 -12.22
CA GLN A 102 -13.91 10.38 -12.55
C GLN A 102 -13.79 11.53 -11.54
N GLY A 103 -12.61 12.00 -11.09
CA GLY A 103 -12.55 13.13 -10.15
C GLY A 103 -12.79 12.78 -8.66
N GLU A 104 -12.99 11.51 -8.32
CA GLU A 104 -13.15 11.03 -6.92
C GLU A 104 -11.81 10.82 -6.22
N TRP A 105 -11.01 11.89 -6.13
CA TRP A 105 -9.64 11.84 -5.58
C TRP A 105 -9.60 11.36 -4.13
N GLU A 106 -10.59 11.71 -3.30
CA GLU A 106 -10.65 11.28 -1.89
C GLU A 106 -10.71 9.76 -1.76
N MET A 107 -11.50 9.10 -2.61
CA MET A 107 -11.64 7.65 -2.62
C MET A 107 -10.35 6.97 -3.13
N ALA A 108 -9.69 7.57 -4.13
CA ALA A 108 -8.39 7.12 -4.59
C ALA A 108 -7.33 7.22 -3.47
N VAL A 109 -7.28 8.33 -2.74
CA VAL A 109 -6.38 8.51 -1.59
C VAL A 109 -6.67 7.48 -0.51
N LEU A 110 -7.95 7.25 -0.18
CA LEU A 110 -8.34 6.29 0.85
C LEU A 110 -7.83 4.88 0.54
N PHE A 111 -8.09 4.38 -0.66
CA PHE A 111 -7.61 3.06 -1.08
C PHE A 111 -6.08 2.99 -1.19
N TYR A 112 -5.43 4.07 -1.64
CA TYR A 112 -3.97 4.15 -1.64
C TYR A 112 -3.39 4.05 -0.22
N VAL A 113 -3.94 4.80 0.74
CA VAL A 113 -3.52 4.75 2.15
C VAL A 113 -3.65 3.33 2.71
N PHE A 114 -4.79 2.67 2.51
CA PHE A 114 -4.95 1.27 2.94
C PHE A 114 -3.99 0.31 2.24
N GLY A 115 -3.75 0.50 0.95
CA GLY A 115 -2.76 -0.25 0.18
C GLY A 115 -1.35 -0.07 0.72
N SER A 116 -0.94 1.16 1.00
CA SER A 116 0.36 1.50 1.60
C SER A 116 0.52 0.93 3.00
N ILE A 117 -0.54 0.90 3.81
CA ILE A 117 -0.52 0.22 5.12
C ILE A 117 -0.31 -1.27 4.95
N GLY A 118 -1.03 -1.91 4.01
CA GLY A 118 -0.84 -3.33 3.68
C GLY A 118 0.59 -3.65 3.25
N PHE A 119 1.21 -2.78 2.44
CA PHE A 119 2.60 -2.92 2.03
C PHE A 119 3.59 -2.71 3.19
N ALA A 120 3.38 -1.68 4.02
CA ALA A 120 4.34 -1.32 5.07
C ALA A 120 4.28 -2.23 6.31
N ALA A 121 3.12 -2.84 6.58
CA ALA A 121 2.90 -3.64 7.79
C ALA A 121 3.04 -5.17 7.56
N GLY A 122 3.11 -5.63 6.30
CA GLY A 122 3.22 -7.04 5.93
C GLY A 122 4.65 -7.53 5.81
#